data_AF-A0A2V7S596-F1
#
_entry.id   AF-A0A2V7S596-F1
#
_cell.length_a   1.000
_cell.length_b   1.000
_cell.length_c   1.000
_cell.angle_alpha   90.00
_cell.angle_beta   90.00
_cell.angle_gamma   90.00
#
_symmetry.space_group_name_H-M   'P 1'
#
loop_
_entity.id
_entity.type
_entity.pdbx_description
1 polymer ?
#
loop_
_entity_poly.entity_id
_entity_poly.type
_entity_poly.pdbx_seq_one_letter_code
_entity_poly.pdbx_strand_id
1 'polypeptide(L)'
;MGRALIAAAVLALAVPLPTPAQTELVAAARLGTARYRDRDVAAADGYRPVGPDFPGMGEHWINPRLLVAGELDPARPPVLEYADIGGRPTLVGVAYAALVTDTAMPGGLPVPPQAWHTHAGKVDEESFILAHAGAPAVHQHVTGGGPRVAVVHAWIWLDNPAGLFETDNWALPFARLGLAAPAGISADAGRGLSLAAGGTRYFATLIRISGRPDSAEQGRLAGILDSAGAALASLVRSGASASAVSSTQVESYAAVWRRVWAAVLRAASPAVRKRLGALDAR
;
A
#
# COMPACT_ATOMS: atom_id res chain seq x y z
N MET A 1 47.26 21.26 2.84
CA MET A 1 46.49 20.00 2.65
C MET A 1 45.02 20.30 2.86
N GLY A 2 44.29 20.63 1.78
CA GLY A 2 42.87 20.97 1.82
C GLY A 2 42.00 19.74 1.58
N ARG A 3 41.07 19.46 2.48
CA ARG A 3 40.07 18.39 2.32
C ARG A 3 38.98 18.86 1.37
N ALA A 4 38.91 18.24 0.19
CA ALA A 4 37.78 18.41 -0.71
C ALA A 4 36.54 17.71 -0.12
N LEU A 5 35.50 18.48 0.18
CA LEU A 5 34.16 17.97 0.45
C LEU A 5 33.53 17.61 -0.90
N ILE A 6 33.43 16.32 -1.21
CA ILE A 6 32.62 15.84 -2.33
C ILE A 6 31.16 15.88 -1.85
N ALA A 7 30.42 16.90 -2.26
CA ALA A 7 28.97 16.90 -2.13
C ALA A 7 28.41 15.87 -3.12
N ALA A 8 27.89 14.75 -2.61
CA ALA A 8 27.12 13.82 -3.42
C ALA A 8 25.80 14.51 -3.81
N ALA A 9 25.68 14.91 -5.08
CA ALA A 9 24.42 15.36 -5.63
C ALA A 9 23.46 14.15 -5.69
N VAL A 10 22.42 14.16 -4.85
CA VAL A 10 21.29 13.24 -5.00
C VAL A 10 20.49 13.74 -6.20
N LEU A 11 20.62 13.04 -7.34
CA LEU A 11 19.74 13.27 -8.48
C LEU A 11 18.34 12.79 -8.08
N ALA A 12 17.43 13.72 -7.80
CA ALA A 12 16.02 13.37 -7.66
C ALA A 12 15.54 12.89 -9.04
N LEU A 13 15.24 11.60 -9.18
CA LEU A 13 14.54 11.09 -10.36
C LEU A 13 13.18 11.80 -10.40
N ALA A 14 12.98 12.63 -11.42
CA ALA A 14 11.70 13.28 -11.63
C ALA A 14 10.66 12.21 -11.99
N VAL A 15 9.53 12.21 -11.28
CA VAL A 15 8.38 11.40 -11.66
C VAL A 15 7.94 11.85 -13.06
N PRO A 16 7.88 10.94 -14.05
CA PRO A 16 7.48 11.31 -15.39
C PRO A 16 6.04 11.84 -15.37
N LEU A 17 5.81 12.93 -16.10
CA LEU A 17 4.46 13.47 -16.27
C LEU A 17 3.58 12.47 -17.04
N PRO A 18 2.28 12.37 -16.73
CA PRO A 18 1.36 11.55 -17.48
C PRO A 18 1.34 11.91 -18.97
N THR A 19 1.27 10.91 -19.84
CA THR A 19 1.05 11.11 -21.27
C THR A 19 -0.38 11.65 -21.53
N PRO A 20 -0.69 12.17 -22.73
CA PRO A 20 -2.05 12.58 -23.08
C PRO A 20 -3.07 11.44 -22.88
N ALA A 21 -2.73 10.23 -23.32
CA ALA A 21 -3.61 9.06 -23.16
C ALA A 21 -3.81 8.68 -21.68
N GLN A 22 -2.77 8.79 -20.84
CA GLN A 22 -2.91 8.59 -19.40
C GLN A 22 -3.78 9.69 -18.76
N THR A 23 -3.66 10.92 -19.23
CA THR A 23 -4.50 12.04 -18.78
C THR A 23 -5.98 11.79 -19.12
N GLU A 24 -6.27 11.26 -20.31
CA GLU A 24 -7.61 10.85 -20.72
C GLU A 24 -8.16 9.71 -19.84
N LEU A 25 -7.35 8.69 -19.55
CA LEU A 25 -7.71 7.62 -18.61
C LEU A 25 -8.08 8.20 -17.24
N VAL A 26 -7.25 9.09 -16.69
CA VAL A 26 -7.50 9.72 -15.39
C VAL A 26 -8.79 10.54 -15.42
N ALA A 27 -9.03 11.30 -16.49
CA ALA A 27 -10.24 12.10 -16.65
C ALA A 27 -11.50 11.22 -16.71
N ALA A 28 -11.47 10.14 -17.50
CA ALA A 28 -12.57 9.18 -17.60
C ALA A 28 -12.84 8.48 -16.26
N ALA A 29 -11.79 8.04 -15.57
CA ALA A 29 -11.91 7.39 -14.27
C ALA A 29 -12.45 8.34 -13.19
N ARG A 30 -11.97 9.59 -13.15
CA ARG A 30 -12.52 10.62 -12.24
C ARG A 30 -13.99 10.88 -12.52
N LEU A 31 -14.38 11.03 -13.79
CA LEU A 31 -15.78 11.25 -14.16
C LEU A 31 -16.66 10.06 -13.77
N GLY A 32 -16.23 8.83 -14.09
CA GLY A 32 -16.99 7.61 -13.82
C GLY A 32 -17.11 7.26 -12.33
N THR A 33 -16.12 7.65 -11.52
CA THR A 33 -16.07 7.33 -10.08
C THR A 33 -16.39 8.49 -9.15
N ALA A 34 -16.67 9.70 -9.66
CA ALA A 34 -16.95 10.87 -8.83
C ALA A 34 -18.09 10.63 -7.82
N ARG A 35 -19.14 9.89 -8.21
CA ARG A 35 -20.26 9.55 -7.32
C ARG A 35 -19.85 8.63 -6.16
N TYR A 36 -18.80 7.83 -6.34
CA TYR A 36 -18.28 6.92 -5.32
C TYR A 36 -17.40 7.61 -4.28
N ARG A 37 -17.21 8.93 -4.36
CA ARG A 37 -16.72 9.68 -3.19
C ARG A 37 -17.67 9.53 -2.00
N ASP A 38 -18.94 9.24 -2.27
CA ASP A 38 -19.84 8.62 -1.30
C ASP A 38 -19.72 7.08 -1.38
N ARG A 39 -19.20 6.48 -0.31
CA ARG A 39 -18.97 5.04 -0.22
C ARG A 39 -20.28 4.24 -0.18
N ASP A 40 -21.38 4.82 0.29
CA ASP A 40 -22.68 4.13 0.33
C ASP A 40 -23.26 3.99 -1.08
N VAL A 41 -22.99 4.96 -1.97
CA VAL A 41 -23.30 4.85 -3.41
C VAL A 41 -22.50 3.71 -4.04
N ALA A 42 -21.22 3.55 -3.71
CA ALA A 42 -20.43 2.42 -4.19
C ALA A 42 -21.01 1.08 -3.71
N ALA A 43 -21.43 1.01 -2.44
CA ALA A 43 -22.11 -0.17 -1.90
C ALA A 43 -23.43 -0.47 -2.62
N ALA A 44 -24.25 0.55 -2.90
CA ALA A 44 -25.49 0.39 -3.65
C ALA A 44 -25.24 -0.11 -5.09
N ASP A 45 -24.17 0.35 -5.74
CA ASP A 45 -23.76 -0.06 -7.09
C ASP A 45 -23.01 -1.42 -7.12
N GLY A 46 -22.90 -2.10 -5.97
CA GLY A 46 -22.42 -3.47 -5.86
C GLY A 46 -20.95 -3.65 -5.50
N TYR A 47 -20.24 -2.57 -5.15
CA TYR A 47 -18.88 -2.67 -4.63
C TYR A 47 -18.87 -3.18 -3.17
N ARG A 48 -17.95 -4.07 -2.82
CA ARG A 48 -17.84 -4.63 -1.46
C ARG A 48 -16.40 -4.60 -0.96
N PRO A 49 -16.16 -4.29 0.33
CA PRO A 49 -14.81 -4.29 0.89
C PRO A 49 -14.26 -5.72 0.89
N VAL A 50 -12.98 -5.84 0.57
CA VAL A 50 -12.24 -7.10 0.57
C VAL A 50 -10.87 -6.87 1.19
N GLY A 51 -10.50 -7.75 2.10
CA GLY A 51 -9.21 -7.68 2.79
C GLY A 51 -9.15 -6.57 3.85
N PRO A 52 -7.94 -6.30 4.39
CA PRO A 52 -7.74 -5.26 5.37
C PRO A 52 -7.62 -3.86 4.73
N ASP A 53 -7.59 -2.85 5.59
CA ASP A 53 -7.06 -1.53 5.23
C ASP A 53 -5.51 -1.61 5.19
N PHE A 54 -4.95 -1.44 4.00
CA PHE A 54 -3.50 -1.52 3.77
C PHE A 54 -2.83 -0.17 4.01
N PRO A 55 -1.69 -0.11 4.71
CA PRO A 55 -1.01 1.15 5.00
C PRO A 55 -0.66 2.01 3.78
N GLY A 56 -0.28 1.38 2.66
CA GLY A 56 0.08 2.05 1.41
C GLY A 56 -1.03 2.07 0.35
N MET A 57 -2.13 1.33 0.52
CA MET A 57 -3.15 1.18 -0.54
C MET A 57 -4.58 1.53 -0.09
N GLY A 58 -4.88 1.46 1.21
CA GLY A 58 -6.24 1.63 1.71
C GLY A 58 -7.07 0.35 1.70
N GLU A 59 -8.38 0.49 1.90
CA GLU A 59 -9.40 -0.54 1.71
C GLU A 59 -9.69 -0.75 0.23
N HIS A 60 -9.70 -2.00 -0.22
CA HIS A 60 -10.13 -2.35 -1.58
C HIS A 60 -11.61 -2.69 -1.59
N TRP A 61 -12.36 -1.99 -2.44
CA TRP A 61 -13.78 -2.21 -2.66
C TRP A 61 -14.00 -2.71 -4.08
N ILE A 62 -14.51 -3.92 -4.23
CA ILE A 62 -14.55 -4.61 -5.52
C ILE A 62 -15.97 -4.79 -6.02
N ASN A 63 -16.16 -4.56 -7.31
CA ASN A 63 -17.35 -4.95 -8.05
C ASN A 63 -17.08 -6.26 -8.80
N PRO A 64 -17.56 -7.41 -8.29
CA PRO A 64 -17.26 -8.71 -8.88
C PRO A 64 -17.86 -8.87 -10.28
N ARG A 65 -18.95 -8.14 -10.60
CA ARG A 65 -19.56 -8.19 -11.94
C ARG A 65 -18.65 -7.56 -12.99
N LEU A 66 -18.02 -6.44 -12.67
CA LEU A 66 -17.05 -5.79 -13.57
C LEU A 66 -15.79 -6.63 -13.73
N LEU A 67 -15.31 -7.24 -12.64
CA LEU A 67 -14.13 -8.13 -12.69
C LEU A 67 -14.37 -9.35 -13.59
N VAL A 68 -15.54 -10.00 -13.47
CA VAL A 68 -15.88 -11.18 -14.28
C VAL A 68 -16.18 -10.82 -15.74
N ALA A 69 -16.72 -9.63 -16.00
CA ALA A 69 -16.91 -9.15 -17.38
C ALA A 69 -15.57 -9.01 -18.12
N GLY A 70 -14.48 -8.69 -17.40
CA GLY A 70 -13.13 -8.62 -17.96
C GLY A 70 -12.88 -7.44 -18.89
N GLU A 71 -13.84 -6.53 -19.02
CA GLU A 71 -13.71 -5.30 -19.82
C GLU A 71 -12.92 -4.24 -19.04
N LEU A 72 -11.83 -3.76 -19.64
CA LEU A 72 -11.03 -2.66 -19.08
C LEU A 72 -11.56 -1.31 -19.57
N ASP A 73 -12.67 -0.87 -19.00
CA ASP A 73 -13.26 0.46 -19.24
C ASP A 73 -12.68 1.50 -18.25
N PRO A 74 -11.96 2.54 -18.72
CA PRO A 74 -11.45 3.62 -17.87
C PRO A 74 -12.51 4.28 -16.97
N ALA A 75 -13.77 4.33 -17.38
CA ALA A 75 -14.84 4.95 -16.61
C ALA A 75 -15.50 4.01 -15.58
N ARG A 76 -15.18 2.70 -15.62
CA ARG A 76 -15.83 1.67 -14.79
C ARG A 76 -14.79 0.72 -14.17
N PRO A 77 -13.88 1.25 -13.32
CA PRO A 77 -12.89 0.40 -12.67
C PRO A 77 -13.57 -0.65 -11.77
N PRO A 78 -13.14 -1.92 -11.82
CA PRO A 78 -13.67 -2.98 -10.96
C PRO A 78 -13.29 -2.83 -9.49
N VAL A 79 -12.31 -1.99 -9.17
CA VAL A 79 -11.81 -1.76 -7.81
C VAL A 79 -11.78 -0.27 -7.50
N LEU A 80 -12.32 0.09 -6.34
CA LEU A 80 -12.22 1.40 -5.72
C LEU A 80 -11.34 1.30 -4.48
N GLU A 81 -10.53 2.31 -4.21
CA GLU A 81 -9.63 2.33 -3.07
C GLU A 81 -10.01 3.47 -2.12
N TYR A 82 -10.28 3.12 -0.87
CA TYR A 82 -10.66 4.08 0.17
C TYR A 82 -9.65 4.12 1.30
N ALA A 83 -9.52 5.26 1.96
CA ALA A 83 -8.84 5.34 3.25
C ALA A 83 -9.61 6.25 4.20
N ASP A 84 -9.48 6.01 5.50
CA ASP A 84 -9.98 6.95 6.49
C ASP A 84 -9.04 8.16 6.58
N ILE A 85 -9.50 9.32 6.15
CA ILE A 85 -8.74 10.58 6.19
C ILE A 85 -9.56 11.60 6.98
N GLY A 86 -9.05 11.97 8.15
CA GLY A 86 -9.77 12.86 9.07
C GLY A 86 -11.09 12.28 9.57
N GLY A 87 -11.15 10.97 9.84
CA GLY A 87 -12.34 10.29 10.36
C GLY A 87 -13.43 10.05 9.32
N ARG A 88 -13.09 10.15 8.03
CA ARG A 88 -14.04 9.99 6.92
C ARG A 88 -13.47 9.04 5.86
N PRO A 89 -14.26 8.06 5.40
CA PRO A 89 -13.93 7.29 4.22
C PRO A 89 -13.74 8.23 3.03
N THR A 90 -12.56 8.19 2.43
CA THR A 90 -12.18 9.04 1.31
C THR A 90 -11.73 8.15 0.17
N LEU A 91 -12.33 8.33 -1.01
CA LEU A 91 -11.87 7.67 -2.24
C LEU A 91 -10.50 8.25 -2.61
N VAL A 92 -9.46 7.40 -2.63
CA VAL A 92 -8.06 7.80 -2.85
C VAL A 92 -7.51 7.33 -4.20
N GLY A 93 -8.07 6.25 -4.74
CA GLY A 93 -7.60 5.63 -5.98
C GLY A 93 -8.65 4.70 -6.57
N VAL A 94 -8.27 4.10 -7.69
CA VAL A 94 -9.01 3.03 -8.35
C VAL A 94 -8.00 2.01 -8.85
N ALA A 95 -8.42 0.75 -9.02
CA ALA A 95 -7.60 -0.23 -9.71
C ALA A 95 -8.37 -0.93 -10.82
N TYR A 96 -7.62 -1.30 -11.85
CA TYR A 96 -8.09 -2.12 -12.96
C TYR A 96 -7.59 -3.53 -12.77
N ALA A 97 -8.49 -4.48 -12.96
CA ALA A 97 -8.19 -5.89 -12.74
C ALA A 97 -8.81 -6.74 -13.84
N ALA A 98 -8.07 -7.74 -14.30
CA ALA A 98 -8.53 -8.71 -15.28
C ALA A 98 -8.03 -10.12 -14.92
N LEU A 99 -8.85 -11.12 -15.24
CA LEU A 99 -8.46 -12.52 -15.13
C LEU A 99 -7.49 -12.86 -16.27
N VAL A 100 -6.31 -13.37 -15.93
CA VAL A 100 -5.29 -13.78 -16.90
C VAL A 100 -4.87 -15.22 -16.64
N THR A 101 -4.51 -15.96 -17.68
CA THR A 101 -4.07 -17.37 -17.58
C THR A 101 -2.64 -17.58 -18.04
N ASP A 102 -2.10 -16.65 -18.82
CA ASP A 102 -0.73 -16.61 -19.29
C ASP A 102 0.06 -15.51 -18.55
N THR A 103 1.27 -15.22 -19.01
CA THR A 103 2.14 -14.18 -18.43
C THR A 103 1.93 -12.82 -19.11
N ALA A 104 1.03 -12.70 -20.09
CA ALA A 104 0.79 -11.45 -20.79
C ALA A 104 -0.08 -10.54 -19.91
N MET A 105 0.36 -9.29 -19.74
CA MET A 105 -0.46 -8.31 -19.03
C MET A 105 -1.59 -7.81 -19.92
N PRO A 106 -2.77 -7.49 -19.36
CA PRO A 106 -3.88 -6.98 -20.13
C PRO A 106 -3.51 -5.73 -20.92
N GLY A 107 -3.89 -5.69 -22.20
CA GLY A 107 -3.84 -4.48 -23.02
C GLY A 107 -5.11 -3.64 -22.89
N GLY A 108 -5.21 -2.54 -23.66
CA GLY A 108 -6.43 -1.74 -23.78
C GLY A 108 -6.50 -0.50 -22.89
N LEU A 109 -5.62 -0.39 -21.89
CA LEU A 109 -5.41 0.85 -21.15
C LEU A 109 -4.03 1.45 -21.49
N PRO A 110 -3.86 2.78 -21.51
CA PRO A 110 -2.56 3.46 -21.70
C PRO A 110 -1.66 3.35 -20.46
N VAL A 111 -1.54 2.15 -19.89
CA VAL A 111 -0.77 1.83 -18.70
C VAL A 111 0.50 1.09 -19.11
N PRO A 112 1.67 1.48 -18.60
CA PRO A 112 2.92 0.80 -18.95
C PRO A 112 2.94 -0.63 -18.38
N PRO A 113 3.48 -1.63 -19.09
CA PRO A 113 3.47 -3.04 -18.65
C PRO A 113 4.03 -3.27 -17.25
N GLN A 114 5.05 -2.53 -16.85
CA GLN A 114 5.70 -2.65 -15.54
C GLN A 114 4.85 -2.17 -14.36
N ALA A 115 3.76 -1.44 -14.61
CA ALA A 115 2.83 -1.02 -13.55
C ALA A 115 1.82 -2.13 -13.19
N TRP A 116 1.68 -3.14 -14.03
CA TRP A 116 0.86 -4.31 -13.74
C TRP A 116 1.60 -5.29 -12.84
N HIS A 117 0.86 -5.92 -11.93
CA HIS A 117 1.33 -7.08 -11.17
C HIS A 117 0.21 -8.13 -11.11
N THR A 118 0.52 -9.35 -10.69
CA THR A 118 -0.46 -10.45 -10.65
C THR A 118 -0.62 -11.05 -9.27
N HIS A 119 -1.87 -11.31 -8.88
CA HIS A 119 -2.19 -12.20 -7.76
C HIS A 119 -2.51 -13.61 -8.29
N ALA A 120 -2.03 -14.65 -7.62
CA ALA A 120 -2.02 -16.01 -8.16
C ALA A 120 -3.27 -16.85 -7.88
N GLY A 121 -4.34 -16.26 -7.32
CA GLY A 121 -5.63 -16.91 -7.13
C GLY A 121 -5.65 -18.12 -6.18
N LYS A 122 -4.50 -18.57 -5.66
CA LYS A 122 -4.40 -19.55 -4.60
C LYS A 122 -4.38 -18.84 -3.24
N VAL A 123 -5.05 -19.44 -2.25
CA VAL A 123 -5.25 -18.90 -0.89
C VAL A 123 -3.93 -18.59 -0.15
N ASP A 124 -2.84 -19.23 -0.56
CA ASP A 124 -1.47 -19.05 -0.06
C ASP A 124 -0.72 -17.85 -0.70
N GLU A 125 -1.12 -17.37 -1.88
CA GLU A 125 -0.34 -16.44 -2.72
C GLU A 125 -1.14 -15.19 -3.18
N GLU A 126 -1.79 -14.51 -2.23
CA GLU A 126 -2.19 -13.07 -2.24
C GLU A 126 -3.68 -12.70 -2.24
N SER A 127 -4.05 -12.10 -1.10
CA SER A 127 -4.59 -10.74 -0.95
C SER A 127 -5.99 -10.37 -1.45
N PHE A 128 -6.65 -11.18 -2.27
CA PHE A 128 -8.07 -10.93 -2.58
C PHE A 128 -9.05 -11.71 -1.70
N ILE A 129 -8.59 -12.70 -0.90
CA ILE A 129 -9.46 -13.57 -0.08
C ILE A 129 -8.98 -13.72 1.38
N LEU A 130 -7.98 -12.96 1.84
CA LEU A 130 -7.47 -13.05 3.23
C LEU A 130 -8.34 -12.35 4.29
N ALA A 131 -9.67 -12.50 4.18
CA ALA A 131 -10.62 -12.27 5.27
C ALA A 131 -10.68 -13.44 6.29
N HIS A 132 -9.96 -14.55 6.09
CA HIS A 132 -10.01 -15.69 7.02
C HIS A 132 -8.61 -16.29 7.30
N ALA A 133 -8.06 -15.91 8.47
CA ALA A 133 -7.05 -16.63 9.28
C ALA A 133 -5.95 -17.49 8.59
N GLY A 134 -4.67 -17.08 8.67
CA GLY A 134 -3.60 -18.01 9.13
C GLY A 134 -2.46 -18.55 8.22
N ALA A 135 -1.82 -17.76 7.34
CA ALA A 135 -0.44 -17.92 6.76
C ALA A 135 -0.09 -19.10 5.83
N PRO A 136 1.13 -19.18 5.23
CA PRO A 136 2.01 -18.13 4.67
C PRO A 136 2.49 -18.42 3.21
N ALA A 137 3.00 -17.36 2.55
CA ALA A 137 4.13 -17.28 1.60
C ALA A 137 3.89 -17.14 0.08
N VAL A 138 4.68 -16.20 -0.50
CA VAL A 138 5.33 -16.16 -1.84
C VAL A 138 4.77 -15.13 -2.88
N HIS A 139 5.20 -13.84 -2.87
CA HIS A 139 5.58 -13.23 -4.18
C HIS A 139 6.68 -14.07 -4.87
N GLN A 140 6.27 -14.91 -5.81
CA GLN A 140 7.13 -15.25 -6.92
C GLN A 140 6.47 -14.61 -8.14
N HIS A 141 7.30 -14.05 -9.01
CA HIS A 141 7.02 -14.13 -10.44
C HIS A 141 6.78 -15.60 -10.75
N VAL A 142 5.52 -16.07 -10.66
CA VAL A 142 5.19 -17.47 -10.96
C VAL A 142 5.39 -17.65 -12.46
N THR A 143 6.54 -18.18 -12.80
CA THR A 143 6.90 -18.70 -14.12
C THR A 143 6.08 -19.98 -14.36
N GLY A 144 4.79 -19.82 -14.65
CA GLY A 144 3.86 -20.91 -14.94
C GLY A 144 2.48 -20.38 -15.35
N GLY A 145 1.86 -21.00 -16.35
CA GLY A 145 0.50 -20.67 -16.82
C GLY A 145 -0.56 -21.22 -15.87
N GLY A 146 -1.40 -20.36 -15.33
CA GLY A 146 -2.48 -20.68 -14.41
C GLY A 146 -3.36 -19.44 -14.18
N PRO A 147 -4.61 -19.59 -13.67
CA PRO A 147 -5.50 -18.46 -13.43
C PRO A 147 -4.92 -17.49 -12.41
N ARG A 148 -4.87 -16.21 -12.77
CA ARG A 148 -4.36 -15.09 -11.97
C ARG A 148 -5.28 -13.89 -12.15
N VAL A 149 -5.15 -12.92 -11.25
CA VAL A 149 -5.72 -11.58 -11.41
C VAL A 149 -4.57 -10.63 -11.70
N ALA A 150 -4.49 -10.09 -12.90
CA ALA A 150 -3.62 -8.96 -13.19
C ALA A 150 -4.27 -7.69 -12.65
N VAL A 151 -3.52 -6.88 -11.92
CA VAL A 151 -3.98 -5.65 -11.26
C VAL A 151 -3.03 -4.50 -11.58
N VAL A 152 -3.58 -3.33 -11.82
CA VAL A 152 -2.84 -2.06 -11.79
C VAL A 152 -3.62 -1.01 -11.01
N HIS A 153 -2.93 -0.33 -10.10
CA HIS A 153 -3.46 0.77 -9.30
C HIS A 153 -3.35 2.07 -10.10
N ALA A 154 -4.28 2.99 -9.87
CA ALA A 154 -4.27 4.32 -10.45
C ALA A 154 -4.67 5.36 -9.38
N TRP A 155 -3.68 6.13 -8.94
CA TRP A 155 -3.81 7.16 -7.90
C TRP A 155 -4.42 8.45 -8.46
N ILE A 156 -5.73 8.41 -8.67
CA ILE A 156 -6.45 9.49 -9.36
C ILE A 156 -7.08 10.53 -8.41
N TRP A 157 -7.21 10.25 -7.11
CA TRP A 157 -7.86 11.15 -6.15
C TRP A 157 -6.90 11.66 -5.07
N LEU A 158 -6.03 10.80 -4.55
CA LEU A 158 -4.89 11.18 -3.73
C LEU A 158 -3.62 11.05 -4.57
N ASP A 159 -2.93 12.15 -4.80
CA ASP A 159 -1.69 12.14 -5.57
C ASP A 159 -0.65 11.19 -4.92
N ASN A 160 0.10 10.49 -5.76
CA ASN A 160 1.20 9.64 -5.34
C ASN A 160 2.54 10.26 -5.80
N PRO A 161 3.37 10.76 -4.87
CA PRO A 161 4.66 11.35 -5.20
C PRO A 161 5.68 10.39 -5.82
N ALA A 162 5.41 9.08 -5.85
CA ALA A 162 6.24 8.09 -6.54
C ALA A 162 5.77 7.84 -7.99
N GLY A 163 4.49 8.07 -8.31
CA GLY A 163 3.95 7.91 -9.65
C GLY A 163 2.48 7.50 -9.68
N LEU A 164 1.80 7.83 -10.80
CA LEU A 164 0.36 7.60 -10.97
C LEU A 164 -0.06 6.13 -10.85
N PHE A 165 0.79 5.20 -11.28
CA PHE A 165 0.47 3.76 -11.33
C PHE A 165 1.36 2.90 -10.42
N GLU A 166 2.04 3.50 -9.45
CA GLU A 166 2.79 2.74 -8.45
C GLU A 166 1.86 1.87 -7.62
N THR A 167 2.28 0.67 -7.24
CA THR A 167 1.43 -0.24 -6.44
C THR A 167 1.05 0.35 -5.09
N ASP A 168 2.03 0.92 -4.37
CA ASP A 168 1.80 1.57 -3.09
C ASP A 168 1.80 3.10 -3.24
N ASN A 169 0.93 3.78 -2.48
CA ASN A 169 0.99 5.22 -2.23
C ASN A 169 1.41 5.51 -0.79
N TRP A 170 2.72 5.67 -0.58
CA TRP A 170 3.28 6.02 0.73
C TRP A 170 3.01 7.46 1.18
N ALA A 171 2.28 8.28 0.40
CA ALA A 171 1.67 9.52 0.89
C ALA A 171 0.45 9.25 1.80
N LEU A 172 -0.16 8.07 1.72
CA LEU A 172 -1.39 7.76 2.44
C LEU A 172 -1.26 7.90 3.97
N PRO A 173 -0.20 7.41 4.64
CA PRO A 173 -0.03 7.61 6.08
C PRO A 173 0.14 9.09 6.48
N PHE A 174 0.69 9.92 5.59
CA PHE A 174 0.77 11.37 5.82
C PHE A 174 -0.61 11.99 5.75
N ALA A 175 -1.40 11.66 4.72
CA ALA A 175 -2.75 12.16 4.55
C ALA A 175 -3.66 11.78 5.75
N ARG A 176 -3.57 10.55 6.25
CA ARG A 176 -4.29 10.08 7.45
C ARG A 176 -4.01 10.94 8.69
N LEU A 177 -2.78 11.47 8.79
CA LEU A 177 -2.34 12.31 9.89
C LEU A 177 -2.53 13.81 9.62
N GLY A 178 -3.13 14.19 8.49
CA GLY A 178 -3.31 15.58 8.07
C GLY A 178 -2.01 16.28 7.68
N LEU A 179 -0.99 15.52 7.28
CA LEU A 179 0.32 16.02 6.87
C LEU A 179 0.43 16.09 5.35
N ALA A 180 1.14 17.11 4.85
CA ALA A 180 1.56 17.13 3.45
C ALA A 180 2.67 16.09 3.21
N ALA A 181 2.45 15.21 2.23
CA ALA A 181 3.41 14.19 1.85
C ALA A 181 4.57 14.81 1.06
N PRO A 182 5.84 14.62 1.46
CA PRO A 182 6.99 15.04 0.66
C PRO A 182 7.21 14.09 -0.53
N ALA A 183 8.06 14.51 -1.47
CA ALA A 183 8.57 13.60 -2.50
C ALA A 183 9.60 12.61 -1.92
N GLY A 184 9.83 11.50 -2.62
CA GLY A 184 10.90 10.55 -2.26
C GLY A 184 10.66 9.77 -0.96
N ILE A 185 9.40 9.51 -0.61
CA ILE A 185 9.04 8.71 0.57
C ILE A 185 9.47 7.26 0.34
N SER A 186 10.35 6.74 1.18
CA SER A 186 10.70 5.31 1.17
C SER A 186 9.58 4.46 1.77
N ALA A 187 9.49 3.19 1.37
CA ALA A 187 8.54 2.25 1.97
C ALA A 187 8.73 2.13 3.49
N ASP A 188 9.98 2.16 3.98
CA ASP A 188 10.27 2.18 5.41
C ASP A 188 9.71 3.43 6.11
N ALA A 189 9.84 4.61 5.50
CA ALA A 189 9.27 5.83 6.06
C ALA A 189 7.74 5.77 6.12
N GLY A 190 7.10 5.28 5.04
CA GLY A 190 5.67 5.05 4.99
C GLY A 190 5.18 4.05 6.03
N ARG A 191 5.82 2.88 6.15
CA ARG A 191 5.53 1.86 7.17
C ARG A 191 5.74 2.39 8.58
N GLY A 192 6.81 3.15 8.81
CA GLY A 192 7.10 3.81 10.07
C GLY A 192 5.95 4.74 10.46
N LEU A 193 5.63 5.70 9.59
CA LEU A 193 4.54 6.66 9.84
C LEU A 193 3.18 5.98 10.00
N SER A 194 2.96 4.86 9.31
CA SER A 194 1.76 4.05 9.45
C SER A 194 1.52 3.54 10.87
N LEU A 195 2.56 3.31 11.67
CA LEU A 195 2.40 2.95 13.08
C LEU A 195 1.67 4.04 13.88
N ALA A 196 1.83 5.31 13.51
CA ALA A 196 1.09 6.42 14.11
C ALA A 196 -0.29 6.64 13.46
N ALA A 197 -0.50 6.17 12.23
CA ALA A 197 -1.71 6.34 11.44
C ALA A 197 -2.66 5.12 11.49
N GLY A 198 -2.65 4.35 12.58
CA GLY A 198 -3.52 3.18 12.79
C GLY A 198 -3.02 1.85 12.20
N GLY A 199 -1.85 1.84 11.58
CA GLY A 199 -1.25 0.66 10.93
C GLY A 199 -0.74 -0.43 11.88
N THR A 200 -0.69 -0.20 13.21
CA THR A 200 -0.24 -1.24 14.16
C THR A 200 -1.09 -2.50 14.06
N ARG A 201 -2.41 -2.35 13.87
CA ARG A 201 -3.34 -3.48 13.68
C ARG A 201 -3.02 -4.29 12.42
N TYR A 202 -2.68 -3.62 11.32
CA TYR A 202 -2.27 -4.26 10.08
C TYR A 202 -0.99 -5.07 10.29
N PHE A 203 0.06 -4.46 10.84
CA PHE A 203 1.33 -5.15 11.05
C PHE A 203 1.25 -6.28 12.08
N ALA A 204 0.45 -6.11 13.15
CA ALA A 204 0.19 -7.20 14.10
C ALA A 204 -0.53 -8.38 13.43
N THR A 205 -1.45 -8.09 12.52
CA THR A 205 -2.16 -9.12 11.73
C THR A 205 -1.20 -9.81 10.76
N LEU A 206 -0.33 -9.07 10.08
CA LEU A 206 0.72 -9.60 9.23
C LEU A 206 1.66 -10.53 10.00
N ILE A 207 2.13 -10.12 11.19
CA ILE A 207 2.97 -10.95 12.05
C ILE A 207 2.21 -12.21 12.49
N ARG A 208 0.95 -12.09 12.90
CA ARG A 208 0.14 -13.24 13.36
C ARG A 208 -0.04 -14.26 12.24
N ILE A 209 -0.38 -13.78 11.05
CA ILE A 209 -0.53 -14.60 9.85
C ILE A 209 0.87 -15.14 9.55
N SER A 210 1.76 -14.38 8.94
CA SER A 210 3.05 -14.88 8.42
C SER A 210 3.91 -15.59 9.46
N GLY A 211 4.00 -15.03 10.66
CA GLY A 211 4.84 -15.52 11.74
C GLY A 211 4.23 -16.70 12.49
N ARG A 212 2.90 -16.86 12.54
CA ARG A 212 2.19 -17.85 13.37
C ARG A 212 2.77 -18.01 14.80
N PRO A 213 2.94 -16.92 15.58
CA PRO A 213 3.38 -17.01 16.97
C PRO A 213 2.29 -17.66 17.84
N ASP A 214 2.67 -18.18 19.02
CA ASP A 214 1.69 -18.52 20.06
C ASP A 214 1.02 -17.27 20.65
N SER A 215 0.00 -17.44 21.49
CA SER A 215 -0.75 -16.29 22.05
C SER A 215 0.10 -15.35 22.90
N ALA A 216 1.05 -15.88 23.69
CA ALA A 216 1.90 -15.06 24.55
C ALA A 216 2.93 -14.29 23.72
N GLU A 217 3.52 -14.93 22.72
CA GLU A 217 4.43 -14.31 21.77
C GLU A 217 3.71 -13.27 20.90
N GLN A 218 2.50 -13.55 20.41
CA GLN A 218 1.67 -12.60 19.69
C GLN A 218 1.45 -11.31 20.51
N GLY A 219 1.09 -11.44 21.79
CA GLY A 219 0.90 -10.30 22.69
C GLY A 219 2.19 -9.47 22.86
N ARG A 220 3.33 -10.13 23.04
CA ARG A 220 4.63 -9.43 23.13
C ARG A 220 4.99 -8.69 21.83
N LEU A 221 4.83 -9.33 20.67
CA LEU A 221 5.16 -8.72 19.38
C LEU A 221 4.22 -7.56 19.03
N ALA A 222 2.92 -7.69 19.32
CA ALA A 222 1.97 -6.58 19.18
C ALA A 222 2.33 -5.40 20.10
N GLY A 223 2.71 -5.66 21.35
CA GLY A 223 3.12 -4.62 22.29
C GLY A 223 4.32 -3.79 21.82
N ILE A 224 5.25 -4.39 21.06
CA ILE A 224 6.36 -3.65 20.42
C ILE A 224 5.83 -2.64 19.38
N LEU A 225 4.88 -3.07 18.54
CA LEU A 225 4.26 -2.22 17.53
C LEU A 225 3.46 -1.08 18.18
N ASP A 226 2.64 -1.39 19.19
CA ASP A 226 1.78 -0.43 19.87
C ASP A 226 2.61 0.63 20.61
N SER A 227 3.67 0.20 21.31
CA SER A 227 4.58 1.13 21.99
C SER A 227 5.26 2.09 21.01
N ALA A 228 5.67 1.58 19.85
CA ALA A 228 6.28 2.39 18.81
C ALA A 228 5.28 3.33 18.14
N GLY A 229 4.06 2.87 17.87
CA GLY A 229 2.96 3.68 17.34
C GLY A 229 2.62 4.84 18.27
N ALA A 230 2.50 4.59 19.57
CA ALA A 230 2.26 5.63 20.57
C ALA A 230 3.38 6.67 20.63
N ALA A 231 4.64 6.22 20.62
CA ALA A 231 5.81 7.10 20.62
C ALA A 231 5.86 7.96 19.34
N LEU A 232 5.61 7.37 18.17
CA LEU A 232 5.64 8.09 16.91
C LEU A 232 4.46 9.06 16.77
N ALA A 233 3.26 8.68 17.22
CA ALA A 233 2.12 9.59 17.27
C ALA A 233 2.40 10.81 18.16
N SER A 234 3.13 10.63 19.27
CA SER A 234 3.59 11.75 20.10
C SER A 234 4.58 12.65 19.37
N LEU A 235 5.54 12.07 18.66
CA LEU A 235 6.53 12.81 17.87
C LEU A 235 5.87 13.63 16.76
N VAL A 236 4.94 13.03 16.02
CA VAL A 236 4.17 13.72 14.98
C VAL A 236 3.39 14.91 15.57
N ARG A 237 2.68 14.72 16.69
CA ARG A 237 1.95 15.82 17.35
C ARG A 237 2.88 16.95 17.81
N SER A 238 4.06 16.63 18.33
CA SER A 238 5.03 17.66 18.75
C SER A 238 5.66 18.43 17.57
N GLY A 239 5.73 17.80 16.39
CA GLY A 239 6.25 18.42 15.16
C GLY A 239 5.19 19.12 14.30
N ALA A 240 3.91 18.94 14.59
CA ALA A 240 2.77 19.37 13.76
C ALA A 240 2.58 20.89 13.64
N SER A 241 3.43 21.72 14.26
CA SER A 241 3.44 23.17 13.98
C SER A 241 4.08 23.52 12.63
N ALA A 242 4.82 22.58 12.01
CA ALA A 242 5.40 22.77 10.69
C ALA A 242 4.44 22.29 9.59
N SER A 243 4.15 23.18 8.62
CA SER A 243 3.25 22.90 7.49
C SER A 243 3.77 21.87 6.49
N ALA A 244 5.06 21.53 6.54
CA ALA A 244 5.69 20.54 5.65
C ALA A 244 6.65 19.63 6.44
N VAL A 245 6.58 18.32 6.16
CA VAL A 245 7.48 17.33 6.75
C VAL A 245 8.84 17.40 6.05
N SER A 246 9.90 17.64 6.81
CA SER A 246 11.28 17.68 6.31
C SER A 246 11.83 16.30 5.97
N SER A 247 12.85 16.23 5.11
CA SER A 247 13.55 14.98 4.79
C SER A 247 14.16 14.29 6.02
N THR A 248 14.62 15.06 7.01
CA THR A 248 15.10 14.53 8.29
C THR A 248 14.01 13.84 9.08
N GLN A 249 12.77 14.37 9.05
CA GLN A 249 11.63 13.72 9.67
C GLN A 249 11.25 12.43 8.93
N VAL A 250 11.25 12.44 7.60
CA VAL A 250 11.01 11.24 6.77
C VAL A 250 12.02 10.13 7.11
N GLU A 251 13.31 10.45 7.17
CA GLU A 251 14.35 9.48 7.55
C GLU A 251 14.17 8.99 8.98
N SER A 252 13.73 9.85 9.89
CA SER A 252 13.42 9.46 11.27
C SER A 252 12.28 8.43 11.32
N TYR A 253 11.26 8.55 10.48
CA TYR A 253 10.18 7.57 10.37
C TYR A 253 10.69 6.22 9.84
N ALA A 254 11.56 6.25 8.83
CA ALA A 254 12.20 5.05 8.29
C ALA A 254 13.09 4.35 9.34
N ALA A 255 13.87 5.12 10.09
CA ALA A 255 14.69 4.60 11.18
C ALA A 255 13.84 3.98 12.30
N VAL A 256 12.70 4.59 12.65
CA VAL A 256 11.74 4.00 13.60
C VAL A 256 11.27 2.65 13.11
N TRP A 257 10.82 2.55 11.85
CA TRP A 257 10.39 1.27 11.27
C TRP A 257 11.47 0.19 11.38
N ARG A 258 12.69 0.47 10.89
CA ARG A 258 13.80 -0.49 10.93
C ARG A 258 14.11 -0.97 12.36
N ARG A 259 14.11 -0.07 13.34
CA ARG A 259 14.32 -0.43 14.75
C ARG A 259 13.20 -1.31 15.30
N VAL A 260 11.95 -0.97 15.00
CA VAL A 260 10.76 -1.72 15.44
C VAL A 260 10.78 -3.12 14.85
N TRP A 261 11.00 -3.24 13.54
CA TRP A 261 11.06 -4.52 12.89
C TRP A 261 12.22 -5.39 13.39
N ALA A 262 13.40 -4.79 13.58
CA ALA A 262 14.51 -5.49 14.21
C ALA A 262 14.20 -5.93 15.66
N ALA A 263 13.42 -5.14 16.41
CA ALA A 263 12.95 -5.53 17.74
C ALA A 263 11.95 -6.70 17.70
N VAL A 264 11.01 -6.69 16.73
CA VAL A 264 10.10 -7.81 16.46
C VAL A 264 10.89 -9.08 16.17
N LEU A 265 11.86 -9.04 15.26
CA LEU A 265 12.67 -10.20 14.92
C LEU A 265 13.50 -10.70 16.11
N ARG A 266 14.08 -9.81 16.93
CA ARG A 266 14.81 -10.20 18.15
C ARG A 266 13.90 -10.85 19.20
N ALA A 267 12.69 -10.32 19.39
CA ALA A 267 11.73 -10.83 20.36
C ALA A 267 11.04 -12.13 19.90
N ALA A 268 11.02 -12.39 18.59
CA ALA A 268 10.48 -13.61 18.01
C ALA A 268 11.36 -14.83 18.29
N SER A 269 10.71 -15.96 18.56
CA SER A 269 11.28 -17.29 18.63
C SER A 269 11.95 -17.67 17.30
N PRO A 270 12.92 -18.60 17.28
CA PRO A 270 13.62 -18.96 16.04
C PRO A 270 12.68 -19.38 14.90
N ALA A 271 11.59 -20.11 15.21
CA ALA A 271 10.62 -20.55 14.21
C ALA A 271 9.80 -19.39 13.62
N VAL A 272 9.32 -18.49 14.48
CA VAL A 272 8.59 -17.28 14.05
C VAL A 272 9.51 -16.35 13.27
N ARG A 273 10.71 -16.08 13.80
CA ARG A 273 11.73 -15.24 13.14
C ARG A 273 12.08 -15.77 11.75
N LYS A 274 12.26 -17.08 11.58
CA LYS A 274 12.53 -17.68 10.27
C LYS A 274 11.41 -17.38 9.26
N ARG A 275 10.15 -17.47 9.69
CA ARG A 275 8.99 -17.17 8.82
C ARG A 275 8.86 -15.67 8.53
N LEU A 276 9.11 -14.81 9.52
CA LEU A 276 9.06 -13.36 9.35
C LEU A 276 10.23 -12.81 8.53
N GLY A 277 11.44 -13.38 8.67
CA GLY A 277 12.62 -12.93 7.92
C GLY A 277 12.51 -13.15 6.41
N ALA A 278 11.64 -14.07 5.97
CA ALA A 278 11.31 -14.22 4.55
C ALA A 278 10.52 -13.02 3.98
N LEU A 279 9.95 -12.16 4.83
CA LEU A 279 9.25 -10.94 4.44
C LEU A 279 10.21 -9.77 4.19
N ASP A 280 11.40 -9.77 4.81
CA ASP A 280 12.40 -8.69 4.73
C ASP A 280 13.25 -8.72 3.46
N ALA A 281 13.22 -9.81 2.70
CA ALA A 281 13.96 -9.93 1.44
C ALA A 281 13.34 -9.09 0.29
N ARG A 282 12.51 -8.08 0.60
CA ARG A 282 11.68 -7.31 -0.35
C ARG A 282 11.53 -5.85 0.05
#